data_AF-A0A5P9BCH4-F1
#
_entry.id   AF-A0A5P9BCH4-F1
#
_cell.length_a   1.000
_cell.length_b   1.000
_cell.length_c   1.000
_cell.angle_alpha   90.00
_cell.angle_beta   90.00
_cell.angle_gamma   90.00
#
_symmetry.space_group_name_H-M   'P 1'
#
loop_
_entity.id
_entity.type
_entity.pdbx_description
1 polymer ?
#
loop_
_entity_poly.entity_id
_entity_poly.type
_entity_poly.pdbx_seq_one_letter_code
_entity_poly.pdbx_strand_id
1 'polypeptide(L)'
;MITYNLILETISNKPPKEFLTQSSLSLYSVTADDNYIEIKTYRRVFYVDVDDFLGLVVSVLSRKSFISADYRNEYKHVCYLLPIVEFLFDKLKLDTEGYREPKNPYYTRKSTISNPISPLEKVDIKEDKVFKSSSRALVGDERITRLVQDGEYVSHLARDVGEPENVIVDVHYATNRKIVHDGSLFSGDRQKDLNYGVARVSIPKNAHMSGNIERPITLPIVKIKLKENKSKHFTIESGQSFTQDEFEQSLINDSERKSIMIFVHGYNVGFKDAIFKSAQMKYDLSYEWPILLFSWPSKNKKRYYSSDKENALYSSKNLAKLLDIISTLNVEEVIVVAHSMGTFCLAEALSQVREETAFQRLALAAADIDKQAFINQYADRIKDVFSSTTLYMSDSDVALLASSLANDSDRVGFAKNDVLVIDNMDSIDMTNLDEGFFTLGHSYVSENNRALDDLFHYLVCGHKVGERRLKSLTNKLLKKYWTLHA
;
A
#
# COMPACT_ATOMS: atom_id res chain seq x y z
N MET A 1 -1.81 -20.94 11.08
CA MET A 1 -2.31 -20.05 10.01
C MET A 1 -3.36 -19.10 10.57
N ILE A 2 -3.06 -17.80 10.63
CA ILE A 2 -4.05 -16.78 11.00
C ILE A 2 -4.75 -16.37 9.70
N THR A 3 -5.95 -16.90 9.47
CA THR A 3 -6.75 -16.47 8.31
C THR A 3 -7.67 -15.31 8.70
N TYR A 4 -8.09 -14.51 7.72
CA TYR A 4 -9.15 -13.51 7.90
C TYR A 4 -10.37 -14.10 8.61
N ASN A 5 -10.82 -15.27 8.13
CA ASN A 5 -11.95 -15.99 8.71
C ASN A 5 -11.66 -16.37 10.17
N LEU A 6 -10.45 -16.82 10.49
CA LEU A 6 -10.09 -17.15 11.86
C LEU A 6 -10.08 -15.91 12.77
N ILE A 7 -9.64 -14.74 12.28
CA ILE A 7 -9.67 -13.48 13.05
C ILE A 7 -11.10 -13.06 13.36
N LEU A 8 -11.95 -12.99 12.32
CA LEU A 8 -13.35 -12.63 12.50
C LEU A 8 -14.10 -13.66 13.32
N GLU A 9 -13.87 -14.95 13.09
CA GLU A 9 -14.44 -16.02 13.89
C GLU A 9 -14.01 -15.89 15.35
N THR A 10 -12.75 -15.55 15.63
CA THR A 10 -12.27 -15.37 17.01
C THR A 10 -12.93 -14.16 17.71
N ILE A 11 -13.20 -13.09 16.98
CA ILE A 11 -13.85 -11.89 17.54
C ILE A 11 -15.36 -12.09 17.66
N SER A 12 -15.99 -12.84 16.76
CA SER A 12 -17.42 -13.11 16.74
C SER A 12 -17.83 -14.28 17.65
N ASN A 13 -17.01 -15.34 17.74
CA ASN A 13 -17.26 -16.51 18.58
C ASN A 13 -16.66 -16.31 19.98
N LYS A 14 -17.45 -15.69 20.86
CA LYS A 14 -17.17 -15.42 22.29
C LYS A 14 -16.12 -14.33 22.53
N PRO A 15 -16.36 -13.09 22.08
CA PRO A 15 -15.61 -11.98 22.63
C PRO A 15 -15.89 -11.90 24.14
N PRO A 16 -14.92 -11.41 24.93
CA PRO A 16 -15.18 -10.97 26.28
C PRO A 16 -16.38 -10.02 26.30
N LYS A 17 -17.25 -10.14 27.29
CA LYS A 17 -18.46 -9.30 27.39
C LYS A 17 -18.10 -7.81 27.33
N GLU A 18 -16.96 -7.45 27.89
CA GLU A 18 -16.48 -6.09 27.98
C GLU A 18 -14.95 -6.04 27.85
N PHE A 19 -14.47 -4.92 27.31
CA PHE A 19 -13.08 -4.55 27.18
C PHE A 19 -12.78 -3.27 27.94
N LEU A 20 -11.49 -3.05 28.24
CA LEU A 20 -10.99 -1.85 28.91
C LEU A 20 -10.02 -1.11 27.99
N THR A 21 -10.14 0.21 27.91
CA THR A 21 -9.17 1.03 27.17
C THR A 21 -7.82 1.05 27.88
N GLN A 22 -6.72 1.03 27.12
CA GLN A 22 -5.36 1.03 27.68
C GLN A 22 -5.05 2.30 28.51
N SER A 23 -5.62 3.44 28.12
CA SER A 23 -5.29 4.75 28.70
C SER A 23 -6.11 5.13 29.93
N SER A 24 -7.40 4.79 29.94
CA SER A 24 -8.36 5.27 30.95
C SER A 24 -9.14 4.16 31.63
N LEU A 25 -8.83 2.89 31.34
CA LEU A 25 -9.54 1.72 31.86
C LEU A 25 -11.06 1.85 31.72
N SER A 26 -11.49 2.46 30.62
CA SER A 26 -12.91 2.71 30.36
C SER A 26 -13.52 1.50 29.71
N LEU A 27 -14.69 1.10 30.21
CA LEU A 27 -15.41 -0.09 29.78
C LEU A 27 -16.12 0.13 28.43
N TYR A 28 -16.05 -0.86 27.56
CA TYR A 28 -16.80 -0.89 26.30
C TYR A 28 -17.10 -2.33 25.88
N SER A 29 -18.14 -2.53 25.09
CA SER A 29 -18.43 -3.83 24.47
C SER A 29 -18.11 -3.81 22.99
N VAL A 30 -17.83 -5.00 22.44
CA VAL A 30 -17.48 -5.17 21.04
C VAL A 30 -18.39 -6.23 20.42
N THR A 31 -18.91 -5.92 19.25
CA THR A 31 -19.55 -6.89 18.35
C THR A 31 -18.93 -6.74 16.97
N ALA A 32 -18.76 -7.84 16.25
CA ALA A 32 -18.22 -7.81 14.89
C ALA A 32 -19.17 -8.54 13.93
N ASP A 33 -19.27 -8.01 12.72
CA ASP A 33 -19.84 -8.68 11.56
C ASP A 33 -18.80 -8.73 10.43
N ASP A 34 -19.21 -9.19 9.24
CA ASP A 34 -18.31 -9.34 8.09
C ASP A 34 -17.73 -8.02 7.57
N ASN A 35 -18.27 -6.86 7.96
CA ASN A 35 -17.91 -5.55 7.43
C ASN A 35 -17.42 -4.59 8.52
N TYR A 36 -17.93 -4.67 9.74
CA TYR A 36 -17.61 -3.72 10.81
C TYR A 36 -17.33 -4.37 12.16
N ILE A 37 -16.42 -3.74 12.90
CA ILE A 37 -16.30 -3.86 14.35
C ILE A 37 -17.07 -2.71 14.98
N GLU A 38 -18.18 -3.05 15.63
CA GLU A 38 -18.95 -2.13 16.46
C GLU A 38 -18.34 -2.06 17.86
N ILE A 39 -17.91 -0.86 18.25
CA ILE A 39 -17.42 -0.54 19.59
C ILE A 39 -18.49 0.29 20.28
N LYS A 40 -19.08 -0.26 21.33
CA LYS A 40 -20.12 0.41 22.11
C LYS A 40 -19.60 0.83 23.48
N THR A 41 -19.53 2.13 23.69
CA THR A 41 -19.22 2.75 24.98
C THR A 41 -20.51 3.22 25.65
N TYR A 42 -20.43 3.64 26.91
CA TYR A 42 -21.56 4.23 27.64
C TYR A 42 -22.10 5.54 27.02
N ARG A 43 -21.31 6.24 26.18
CA ARG A 43 -21.68 7.52 25.56
C ARG A 43 -21.93 7.46 24.06
N ARG A 44 -21.28 6.55 23.34
CA ARG A 44 -21.19 6.53 21.88
C ARG A 44 -20.99 5.12 21.33
N VAL A 45 -21.45 4.92 20.11
CA VAL A 45 -21.15 3.74 19.28
C VAL A 45 -20.22 4.18 18.15
N PHE A 46 -19.19 3.38 17.88
CA PHE A 46 -18.27 3.57 16.78
C PHE A 46 -18.30 2.34 15.88
N TYR A 47 -18.22 2.56 14.57
CA TYR A 47 -18.08 1.49 13.58
C TYR A 47 -16.70 1.63 12.94
N VAL A 48 -15.92 0.56 13.01
CA VAL A 48 -14.61 0.48 12.39
C VAL A 48 -14.69 -0.56 11.27
N ASP A 49 -14.27 -0.19 10.07
CA ASP A 49 -14.22 -1.14 8.95
C ASP A 49 -13.27 -2.30 9.31
N VAL A 50 -13.67 -3.52 9.01
CA VAL A 50 -12.85 -4.70 9.31
C VAL A 50 -11.49 -4.64 8.59
N ASP A 51 -11.40 -4.08 7.37
CA ASP A 51 -10.13 -3.92 6.67
C ASP A 51 -9.20 -2.93 7.40
N ASP A 52 -9.74 -1.89 8.05
CA ASP A 52 -8.97 -0.96 8.89
C ASP A 52 -8.45 -1.65 10.14
N PHE A 53 -9.29 -2.46 10.80
CA PHE A 53 -8.88 -3.23 11.97
C PHE A 53 -7.80 -4.26 11.65
N LEU A 54 -7.92 -4.96 10.52
CA LEU A 54 -6.89 -5.89 10.06
C LEU A 54 -5.59 -5.17 9.74
N GLY A 55 -5.66 -3.97 9.16
CA GLY A 55 -4.49 -3.11 9.02
C GLY A 55 -3.77 -2.89 10.36
N LEU A 56 -4.52 -2.62 11.43
CA LEU A 56 -3.97 -2.45 12.77
C LEU A 56 -3.34 -3.75 13.29
N VAL A 57 -4.02 -4.90 13.17
CA VAL A 57 -3.49 -6.22 13.57
C VAL A 57 -2.12 -6.48 12.94
N VAL A 58 -2.00 -6.24 11.64
CA VAL A 58 -0.73 -6.44 10.92
C VAL A 58 0.32 -5.41 11.35
N SER A 59 -0.07 -4.16 11.60
CA SER A 59 0.83 -3.11 12.09
C SER A 59 1.38 -3.42 13.50
N VAL A 60 0.58 -4.08 14.35
CA VAL A 60 1.01 -4.59 15.66
C VAL A 60 2.01 -5.73 15.51
N LEU A 61 1.76 -6.67 14.61
CA LEU A 61 2.70 -7.77 14.30
C LEU A 61 4.05 -7.25 13.81
N SER A 62 4.05 -6.21 12.97
CA SER A 62 5.26 -5.64 12.39
C SER A 62 6.04 -4.79 13.39
N ARG A 63 5.40 -3.84 14.05
CA ARG A 63 6.08 -2.91 14.99
C ARG A 63 6.39 -3.53 16.34
N LYS A 64 5.91 -4.76 16.58
CA LYS A 64 5.99 -5.46 17.86
C LYS A 64 5.61 -4.56 19.02
N SER A 65 4.47 -3.88 18.93
CA SER A 65 4.05 -2.92 19.93
C SER A 65 2.55 -2.93 20.13
N PHE A 66 2.14 -2.84 21.39
CA PHE A 66 0.77 -2.62 21.80
C PHE A 66 0.61 -1.21 22.39
N ILE A 67 1.55 -0.29 22.16
CA ILE A 67 1.45 1.08 22.67
C ILE A 67 0.61 1.95 21.73
N SER A 68 -0.53 2.45 22.22
CA SER A 68 -1.45 3.32 21.45
C SER A 68 -0.78 4.51 20.73
N ALA A 69 0.27 5.09 21.31
CA ALA A 69 0.98 6.24 20.72
C ALA A 69 1.64 5.91 19.37
N ASP A 70 2.01 4.64 19.16
CA ASP A 70 2.65 4.20 17.92
C ASP A 70 1.68 4.15 16.73
N TYR A 71 0.36 4.22 16.95
CA TYR A 71 -0.66 4.01 15.90
C TYR A 71 -1.65 5.16 15.73
N ARG A 72 -1.67 6.11 16.67
CA ARG A 72 -2.73 7.15 16.78
C ARG A 72 -2.85 8.09 15.57
N ASN A 73 -1.82 8.18 14.74
CA ASN A 73 -1.81 9.04 13.55
C ASN A 73 -2.35 8.30 12.31
N GLU A 74 -2.36 6.97 12.33
CA GLU A 74 -2.73 6.12 11.19
C GLU A 74 -4.11 5.49 11.38
N TYR A 75 -4.40 5.07 12.61
CA TYR A 75 -5.63 4.35 12.94
C TYR A 75 -6.47 5.19 13.90
N LYS A 76 -7.78 5.22 13.64
CA LYS A 76 -8.75 5.83 14.55
C LYS A 76 -9.12 4.84 15.65
N HIS A 77 -9.54 5.36 16.80
CA HIS A 77 -10.04 4.55 17.91
C HIS A 77 -9.05 3.48 18.43
N VAL A 78 -7.75 3.66 18.20
CA VAL A 78 -6.67 2.72 18.58
C VAL A 78 -6.75 2.30 20.04
N CYS A 79 -7.08 3.22 20.95
CA CYS A 79 -7.21 2.92 22.37
C CYS A 79 -8.32 1.91 22.71
N TYR A 80 -9.28 1.71 21.80
CA TYR A 80 -10.32 0.68 21.86
C TYR A 80 -9.98 -0.54 20.99
N LEU A 81 -9.18 -0.37 19.94
CA LEU A 81 -8.86 -1.47 19.02
C LEU A 81 -7.70 -2.33 19.52
N LEU A 82 -6.65 -1.74 20.09
CA LEU A 82 -5.48 -2.49 20.57
C LEU A 82 -5.81 -3.56 21.63
N PRO A 83 -6.69 -3.31 22.62
CA PRO A 83 -7.09 -4.37 23.54
C PRO A 83 -7.80 -5.55 22.85
N ILE A 84 -8.49 -5.30 21.73
CA ILE A 84 -9.09 -6.35 20.89
C ILE A 84 -7.99 -7.13 20.16
N VAL A 85 -6.95 -6.45 19.67
CA VAL A 85 -5.79 -7.08 19.04
C VAL A 85 -5.00 -7.92 20.05
N GLU A 86 -4.78 -7.43 21.27
CA GLU A 86 -4.15 -8.19 22.37
C GLU A 86 -4.94 -9.46 22.68
N PHE A 87 -6.26 -9.35 22.84
CA PHE A 87 -7.14 -10.49 23.05
C PHE A 87 -7.03 -11.51 21.91
N LEU A 88 -7.04 -11.03 20.67
CA LEU A 88 -6.89 -11.87 19.48
C LEU A 88 -5.56 -12.65 19.52
N PHE A 89 -4.45 -12.00 19.89
CA PHE A 89 -3.13 -12.63 19.90
C PHE A 89 -3.03 -13.73 20.96
N ASP A 90 -3.54 -13.48 22.18
CA ASP A 90 -3.61 -14.51 23.22
C ASP A 90 -4.50 -15.68 22.81
N LYS A 91 -5.67 -15.42 22.20
CA LYS A 91 -6.57 -16.49 21.74
C LYS A 91 -5.95 -17.36 20.67
N LEU A 92 -5.23 -16.72 19.75
CA LEU A 92 -4.50 -17.40 18.68
C LEU A 92 -3.15 -17.95 19.14
N LYS A 93 -2.76 -17.74 20.41
CA LYS A 93 -1.47 -18.14 21.00
C LYS A 93 -0.28 -17.65 20.19
N LEU A 94 -0.35 -16.40 19.73
CA LEU A 94 0.75 -15.76 19.01
C LEU A 94 1.86 -15.41 19.97
N ASP A 95 3.09 -15.71 19.56
CA ASP A 95 4.27 -15.30 20.31
C ASP A 95 4.39 -13.78 20.27
N THR A 96 4.42 -13.20 21.47
CA THR A 96 4.54 -11.75 21.72
C THR A 96 5.82 -11.42 22.47
N GLU A 97 6.77 -12.36 22.53
CA GLU A 97 8.07 -12.11 23.15
C GLU A 97 8.80 -10.92 22.48
N GLY A 98 9.25 -9.98 23.31
CA GLY A 98 9.92 -8.76 22.85
C GLY A 98 8.99 -7.65 22.36
N TYR A 99 7.67 -7.79 22.49
CA TYR A 99 6.73 -6.73 22.15
C TYR A 99 6.76 -5.62 23.20
N ARG A 100 6.57 -4.37 22.76
CA ARG A 100 6.37 -3.22 23.64
C ARG A 100 4.97 -3.27 24.22
N GLU A 101 4.88 -3.58 25.50
CA GLU A 101 3.61 -3.72 26.23
C GLU A 101 2.99 -2.37 26.62
N PRO A 102 1.65 -2.28 26.67
CA PRO A 102 0.98 -1.10 27.17
C PRO A 102 1.04 -1.05 28.69
N LYS A 103 0.84 0.13 29.28
CA LYS A 103 0.80 0.28 30.75
C LYS A 103 -0.30 -0.57 31.39
N ASN A 104 -1.42 -0.74 30.70
CA ASN A 104 -2.55 -1.55 31.14
C ASN A 104 -2.91 -2.54 30.03
N PRO A 105 -2.47 -3.80 30.11
CA PRO A 105 -2.84 -4.83 29.14
C PRO A 105 -4.32 -5.20 29.29
N TYR A 106 -4.89 -5.75 28.23
CA TYR A 106 -6.28 -6.24 28.20
C TYR A 106 -6.59 -7.23 29.35
N TYR A 107 -5.57 -7.93 29.84
CA TYR A 107 -5.64 -8.89 30.95
C TYR A 107 -5.66 -8.25 32.35
N THR A 108 -6.74 -7.55 32.69
CA THR A 108 -7.05 -7.27 34.11
C THR A 108 -8.45 -7.73 34.48
N ARG A 109 -8.70 -9.05 34.36
CA ARG A 109 -9.60 -9.84 35.23
C ARG A 109 -9.59 -11.35 34.91
N LYS A 110 -8.42 -12.01 34.88
CA LYS A 110 -8.38 -13.46 35.18
C LYS A 110 -8.44 -13.63 36.70
N SER A 111 -9.63 -13.50 37.29
CA SER A 111 -9.99 -14.02 38.62
C SER A 111 -11.42 -13.59 38.99
N THR A 112 -12.28 -14.57 39.32
CA THR A 112 -13.58 -14.44 40.02
C THR A 112 -14.69 -13.62 39.35
N ILE A 113 -15.63 -14.31 38.69
CA ILE A 113 -17.07 -14.21 39.03
C ILE A 113 -17.71 -15.60 38.84
N SER A 114 -17.58 -16.46 39.84
CA SER A 114 -18.60 -17.46 40.16
C SER A 114 -19.64 -16.77 41.06
N ASN A 115 -20.67 -16.19 40.46
CA ASN A 115 -22.05 -16.09 40.95
C ASN A 115 -22.81 -14.98 40.20
N PRO A 116 -24.08 -15.21 39.83
CA PRO A 116 -24.91 -14.18 39.22
C PRO A 116 -25.30 -13.15 40.29
N ILE A 117 -24.99 -11.87 40.04
CA ILE A 117 -25.49 -10.78 40.87
C ILE A 117 -26.93 -10.47 40.43
N SER A 118 -27.84 -10.52 41.39
CA SER A 118 -29.26 -10.19 41.30
C SER A 118 -29.53 -8.76 40.79
N PRO A 119 -30.74 -8.45 40.29
CA PRO A 119 -31.05 -7.14 39.71
C PRO A 119 -31.06 -6.06 40.79
N LEU A 120 -30.26 -5.01 40.61
CA LEU A 120 -30.27 -3.84 41.48
C LEU A 120 -31.54 -3.01 41.29
N GLU A 121 -32.15 -2.68 42.42
CA GLU A 121 -33.32 -1.82 42.60
C GLU A 121 -33.13 -0.43 41.99
N LYS A 122 -34.25 0.14 41.55
CA LYS A 122 -34.38 1.54 41.13
C LYS A 122 -33.97 2.47 42.27
N VAL A 123 -33.04 3.39 41.99
CA VAL A 123 -32.78 4.54 42.85
C VAL A 123 -33.10 5.81 42.08
N ASP A 124 -34.02 6.58 42.67
CA ASP A 124 -34.53 7.86 42.18
C ASP A 124 -33.45 8.94 42.09
N ILE A 125 -33.54 9.74 41.03
CA ILE A 125 -32.71 10.92 40.79
C ILE A 125 -33.25 12.07 41.64
N LYS A 126 -32.42 12.63 42.52
CA LYS A 126 -32.61 13.97 43.07
C LYS A 126 -31.61 14.94 42.44
N GLU A 127 -32.15 15.91 41.73
CA GLU A 127 -31.46 17.16 41.41
C GLU A 127 -31.15 17.90 42.72
N ASP A 128 -29.90 18.37 42.90
CA ASP A 128 -29.60 19.81 42.90
C ASP A 128 -28.16 20.14 43.36
N LYS A 129 -27.73 21.35 42.93
CA LYS A 129 -26.63 22.21 43.40
C LYS A 129 -25.28 22.18 42.66
N VAL A 130 -25.25 22.98 41.59
CA VAL A 130 -24.35 24.13 41.36
C VAL A 130 -23.16 24.28 42.33
N PHE A 131 -21.93 24.29 41.78
CA PHE A 131 -20.87 25.20 42.26
C PHE A 131 -19.93 25.63 41.12
N LYS A 132 -19.40 26.85 41.31
CA LYS A 132 -18.95 27.82 40.31
C LYS A 132 -17.58 27.53 39.68
N SER A 133 -17.45 27.98 38.44
CA SER A 133 -16.20 28.16 37.71
C SER A 133 -15.31 29.21 38.38
N SER A 134 -14.00 28.94 38.39
CA SER A 134 -12.97 29.95 38.60
C SER A 134 -12.13 30.08 37.33
N SER A 135 -12.29 31.24 36.71
CA SER A 135 -11.56 31.76 35.57
C SER A 135 -10.08 32.01 35.90
N ARG A 136 -9.20 31.72 34.94
CA ARG A 136 -7.86 32.32 34.86
C ARG A 136 -7.71 32.93 33.46
N ALA A 137 -7.40 34.22 33.46
CA ALA A 137 -7.43 35.14 32.35
C ALA A 137 -6.34 34.89 31.31
N LEU A 138 -6.67 35.16 30.05
CA LEU A 138 -5.73 35.64 29.04
C LEU A 138 -6.35 36.87 28.37
N VAL A 139 -5.83 38.04 28.75
CA VAL A 139 -5.80 39.27 27.95
C VAL A 139 -4.84 38.99 26.79
N GLY A 140 -5.03 39.32 25.52
CA GLY A 140 -5.95 40.18 24.81
C GLY A 140 -5.15 40.72 23.60
N ASP A 141 -5.66 40.60 22.37
CA ASP A 141 -5.36 41.59 21.32
C ASP A 141 -6.51 41.55 20.30
N GLU A 142 -7.35 42.57 20.40
CA GLU A 142 -8.46 42.87 19.51
C GLU A 142 -7.91 43.53 18.25
N ARG A 143 -7.94 42.86 17.09
CA ARG A 143 -7.79 43.57 15.81
C ARG A 143 -8.22 42.81 14.56
N ILE A 144 -9.35 42.10 14.53
CA ILE A 144 -10.04 41.83 13.26
C ILE A 144 -11.56 41.78 13.49
N THR A 145 -12.24 42.92 13.45
CA THR A 145 -13.59 42.97 12.85
C THR A 145 -13.94 44.39 12.41
N ARG A 146 -14.47 44.47 11.18
CA ARG A 146 -15.10 45.62 10.49
C ARG A 146 -14.15 46.57 9.80
N LEU A 147 -14.19 46.50 8.47
CA LEU A 147 -14.43 47.62 7.56
C LEU A 147 -14.81 47.02 6.19
N VAL A 148 -16.12 46.90 5.96
CA VAL A 148 -16.70 46.93 4.60
C VAL A 148 -17.41 48.28 4.54
N GLN A 149 -16.84 49.22 3.79
CA GLN A 149 -17.56 50.32 3.16
C GLN A 149 -16.62 51.07 2.21
N ASP A 150 -17.00 51.00 0.94
CA ASP A 150 -16.84 51.98 -0.15
C ASP A 150 -15.44 52.48 -0.59
N GLY A 151 -15.17 52.26 -1.89
CA GLY A 151 -14.56 53.28 -2.75
C GLY A 151 -13.05 53.20 -3.04
N GLU A 152 -12.73 52.62 -4.20
CA GLU A 152 -11.64 53.00 -5.13
C GLU A 152 -10.14 52.88 -4.74
N TYR A 153 -9.42 52.14 -5.61
CA TYR A 153 -7.95 52.09 -5.86
C TYR A 153 -7.07 51.60 -4.70
N VAL A 154 -6.27 50.52 -4.83
CA VAL A 154 -5.13 50.41 -5.75
C VAL A 154 -4.98 48.99 -6.32
N SER A 155 -5.06 48.92 -7.65
CA SER A 155 -4.83 47.75 -8.49
C SER A 155 -3.35 47.55 -8.82
N HIS A 156 -2.50 47.11 -7.90
CA HIS A 156 -1.14 46.68 -8.26
C HIS A 156 -0.62 45.62 -7.29
N LEU A 157 -1.12 44.39 -7.40
CA LEU A 157 -0.44 43.15 -6.97
C LEU A 157 -1.21 41.90 -7.45
N ALA A 158 -1.81 41.98 -8.65
CA ALA A 158 -2.02 40.77 -9.43
C ALA A 158 -0.66 40.41 -10.02
N ARG A 159 0.17 39.72 -9.23
CA ARG A 159 1.20 38.89 -9.85
C ARG A 159 0.45 37.83 -10.62
N ASP A 160 0.66 37.85 -11.92
CA ASP A 160 0.32 36.83 -12.88
C ASP A 160 0.62 35.45 -12.25
N VAL A 161 -0.40 34.81 -11.66
CA VAL A 161 -0.33 33.40 -11.31
C VAL A 161 -0.64 32.71 -12.61
N GLY A 162 0.41 32.50 -13.42
CA GLY A 162 0.32 31.71 -14.64
C GLY A 162 -0.42 30.40 -14.35
N GLU A 163 -1.12 29.86 -15.34
CA GLU A 163 -1.81 28.58 -15.21
C GLU A 163 -0.90 27.55 -14.53
N PRO A 164 -1.42 26.73 -13.60
CA PRO A 164 -0.62 25.73 -12.92
C PRO A 164 0.11 24.89 -13.97
N GLU A 165 1.45 24.94 -13.94
CA GLU A 165 2.30 24.22 -14.89
C GLU A 165 2.15 22.72 -14.61
N ASN A 166 1.23 22.06 -15.30
CA ASN A 166 1.00 20.64 -15.16
C ASN A 166 1.76 19.87 -16.25
N VAL A 167 2.31 18.72 -15.88
CA VAL A 167 2.92 17.80 -16.85
C VAL A 167 1.92 16.71 -17.17
N ILE A 168 1.76 16.41 -18.46
CA ILE A 168 0.93 15.29 -18.92
C ILE A 168 1.83 14.08 -19.14
N VAL A 169 1.47 12.98 -18.49
CA VAL A 169 2.14 11.69 -18.62
C VAL A 169 1.15 10.70 -19.21
N ASP A 170 1.50 10.15 -20.36
CA ASP A 170 0.73 9.10 -21.00
C ASP A 170 1.12 7.73 -20.40
N VAL A 171 0.11 6.97 -19.96
CA VAL A 171 0.25 5.62 -19.40
C VAL A 171 -0.50 4.65 -20.29
N HIS A 172 0.26 3.84 -21.03
CA HIS A 172 -0.29 2.70 -21.76
C HIS A 172 -0.77 1.65 -20.78
N TYR A 173 -1.87 0.96 -21.07
CA TYR A 173 -2.36 -0.12 -20.23
C TYR A 173 -2.81 -1.33 -21.03
N ALA A 174 -2.61 -2.50 -20.43
CA ALA A 174 -3.22 -3.76 -20.79
C ALA A 174 -3.89 -4.34 -19.53
N THR A 175 -5.19 -4.64 -19.61
CA THR A 175 -5.96 -5.07 -18.44
C THR A 175 -6.97 -6.15 -18.78
N ASN A 176 -7.03 -7.19 -17.95
CA ASN A 176 -8.09 -8.21 -18.00
C ASN A 176 -9.15 -7.97 -16.92
N ARG A 177 -9.27 -6.74 -16.41
CA ARG A 177 -10.38 -6.31 -15.56
C ARG A 177 -11.64 -6.12 -16.40
N LYS A 178 -12.81 -6.44 -15.83
CA LYS A 178 -14.11 -6.24 -16.48
C LYS A 178 -14.43 -4.75 -16.64
N ILE A 179 -14.88 -4.36 -17.82
CA ILE A 179 -15.31 -2.98 -18.11
C ILE A 179 -16.56 -2.63 -17.30
N VAL A 180 -16.62 -1.40 -16.78
CA VAL A 180 -17.79 -0.83 -16.10
C VAL A 180 -18.05 0.61 -16.54
N HIS A 181 -19.31 1.03 -16.47
CA HIS A 181 -19.77 2.34 -16.94
C HIS A 181 -20.16 3.28 -15.79
N ASP A 182 -19.51 3.15 -14.63
CA ASP A 182 -19.77 3.94 -13.42
C ASP A 182 -18.72 5.06 -13.17
N GLY A 183 -17.85 5.30 -14.16
CA GLY A 183 -16.74 6.25 -14.08
C GLY A 183 -15.42 5.67 -13.56
N SER A 184 -15.39 4.42 -13.08
CA SER A 184 -14.15 3.73 -12.69
C SER A 184 -13.42 3.04 -13.85
N LEU A 185 -14.06 2.98 -15.04
CA LEU A 185 -13.64 2.32 -16.29
C LEU A 185 -13.55 0.79 -16.18
N PHE A 186 -12.95 0.27 -15.11
CA PHE A 186 -12.72 -1.15 -14.89
C PHE A 186 -12.95 -1.55 -13.43
N SER A 187 -13.60 -2.70 -13.21
CA SER A 187 -13.86 -3.23 -11.87
C SER A 187 -12.71 -4.08 -11.31
N GLY A 188 -12.92 -4.63 -10.10
CA GLY A 188 -12.06 -5.66 -9.50
C GLY A 188 -12.36 -7.08 -9.98
N ASP A 189 -13.24 -7.25 -10.97
CA ASP A 189 -13.59 -8.57 -11.52
C ASP A 189 -12.75 -8.87 -12.76
N ARG A 190 -12.45 -10.15 -12.96
CA ARG A 190 -11.72 -10.62 -14.14
C ARG A 190 -12.63 -10.82 -15.34
N GLN A 191 -12.10 -10.58 -16.53
CA GLN A 191 -12.60 -11.06 -17.79
C GLN A 191 -11.54 -11.86 -18.54
N LYS A 192 -11.96 -12.55 -19.60
CA LYS A 192 -11.08 -13.49 -20.33
C LYS A 192 -10.00 -12.74 -21.10
N ASP A 193 -10.42 -11.77 -21.90
CA ASP A 193 -9.56 -11.11 -22.89
C ASP A 193 -8.99 -9.78 -22.34
N LEU A 194 -7.88 -9.35 -22.93
CA LEU A 194 -7.22 -8.10 -22.60
C LEU A 194 -7.93 -6.91 -23.26
N ASN A 195 -7.93 -5.79 -22.54
CA ASN A 195 -8.32 -4.48 -23.05
C ASN A 195 -7.07 -3.62 -23.06
N TYR A 196 -6.88 -2.92 -24.15
CA TYR A 196 -5.74 -2.05 -24.37
C TYR A 196 -6.19 -0.59 -24.42
N GLY A 197 -5.26 0.31 -24.13
CA GLY A 197 -5.50 1.73 -24.26
C GLY A 197 -4.39 2.57 -23.66
N VAL A 198 -4.63 3.87 -23.63
CA VAL A 198 -3.76 4.87 -23.02
C VAL A 198 -4.58 5.80 -22.13
N ALA A 199 -4.05 6.13 -20.95
CA ALA A 199 -4.61 7.13 -20.05
C ALA A 199 -3.66 8.32 -19.95
N ARG A 200 -4.20 9.53 -20.13
CA ARG A 200 -3.43 10.78 -20.00
C ARG A 200 -3.56 11.31 -18.59
N VAL A 201 -2.47 11.32 -17.84
CA VAL A 201 -2.44 11.70 -16.42
C VAL A 201 -1.81 13.08 -16.29
N SER A 202 -2.53 14.01 -15.66
CA SER A 202 -2.01 15.33 -15.29
C SER A 202 -1.36 15.25 -13.91
N ILE A 203 -0.10 15.68 -13.83
CA ILE A 203 0.72 15.76 -12.61
C ILE A 203 0.93 17.24 -12.26
N PRO A 204 0.60 17.67 -11.03
CA PRO A 204 0.76 19.05 -10.61
C PRO A 204 2.22 19.37 -10.25
N LYS A 205 3.02 19.84 -11.21
CA LYS A 205 4.49 20.05 -11.05
C LYS A 205 4.87 20.84 -9.79
N ASN A 206 4.10 21.87 -9.46
CA ASN A 206 4.38 22.74 -8.31
C ASN A 206 3.96 22.14 -6.96
N ALA A 207 3.12 21.10 -6.95
CA ALA A 207 2.64 20.45 -5.73
C ALA A 207 3.22 19.05 -5.54
N HIS A 208 3.69 18.41 -6.62
CA HIS A 208 4.15 17.04 -6.60
C HIS A 208 5.49 16.91 -5.87
N MET A 209 5.54 15.96 -4.93
CA MET A 209 6.77 15.54 -4.27
C MET A 209 7.11 14.13 -4.73
N SER A 210 8.37 13.92 -5.10
CA SER A 210 8.82 12.61 -5.57
C SER A 210 8.50 11.52 -4.55
N GLY A 211 7.97 10.41 -5.05
CA GLY A 211 7.47 9.31 -4.23
C GLY A 211 6.01 9.43 -3.80
N ASN A 212 5.36 10.60 -3.94
CA ASN A 212 3.97 10.79 -3.52
C ASN A 212 2.99 10.78 -4.69
N ILE A 213 1.74 10.39 -4.40
CA ILE A 213 0.62 10.59 -5.33
C ILE A 213 -0.37 11.51 -4.63
N GLU A 214 -0.36 12.79 -4.98
CA GLU A 214 -1.22 13.78 -4.33
C GLU A 214 -2.69 13.55 -4.72
N ARG A 215 -3.55 13.30 -3.73
CA ARG A 215 -4.99 13.04 -3.89
C ARG A 215 -5.81 13.88 -2.92
N PRO A 216 -7.09 14.17 -3.23
CA PRO A 216 -7.96 14.89 -2.32
C PRO A 216 -8.07 14.18 -0.97
N ILE A 217 -7.94 14.96 0.11
CA ILE A 217 -8.20 14.47 1.46
C ILE A 217 -9.66 14.02 1.53
N THR A 218 -9.87 12.73 1.80
CA THR A 218 -11.21 12.19 2.06
C THR A 218 -11.48 12.24 3.56
N LEU A 219 -12.39 13.12 3.99
CA LEU A 219 -12.84 13.19 5.39
C LEU A 219 -13.95 12.15 5.60
N PRO A 220 -13.76 11.05 6.36
CA PRO A 220 -14.76 9.97 6.41
C PRO A 220 -16.05 10.34 7.16
N ILE A 221 -16.02 11.40 7.97
CA ILE A 221 -17.12 11.79 8.89
C ILE A 221 -18.18 12.62 8.16
N VAL A 222 -17.81 13.23 7.04
CA VAL A 222 -18.71 13.98 6.17
C VAL A 222 -18.57 13.36 4.80
N LYS A 223 -19.63 12.83 4.17
CA LYS A 223 -19.57 12.25 2.81
C LYS A 223 -19.24 13.30 1.71
N ILE A 224 -18.45 14.32 2.02
CA ILE A 224 -17.92 15.31 1.11
C ILE A 224 -16.55 14.79 0.65
N LYS A 225 -16.52 14.19 -0.54
CA LYS A 225 -15.26 14.08 -1.30
C LYS A 225 -14.94 15.47 -1.83
N LEU A 226 -13.85 16.08 -1.36
CA LEU A 226 -13.34 17.30 -1.99
C LEU A 226 -13.09 17.01 -3.47
N LYS A 227 -13.56 17.88 -4.35
CA LYS A 227 -13.42 17.72 -5.80
C LYS A 227 -11.94 17.63 -6.17
N GLU A 228 -11.59 16.73 -7.09
CA GLU A 228 -10.23 16.65 -7.63
C GLU A 228 -9.83 18.00 -8.21
N ASN A 229 -8.63 18.47 -7.86
CA ASN A 229 -8.09 19.76 -8.25
C ASN A 229 -6.80 19.50 -9.01
N LYS A 230 -6.80 19.79 -10.30
CA LYS A 230 -5.66 19.55 -11.20
C LYS A 230 -4.37 20.26 -10.77
N SER A 231 -4.46 21.39 -10.05
CA SER A 231 -3.27 22.10 -9.58
C SER A 231 -2.65 21.52 -8.31
N LYS A 232 -3.32 20.53 -7.70
CA LYS A 232 -2.90 19.94 -6.42
C LYS A 232 -2.85 18.42 -6.44
N HIS A 233 -3.53 17.77 -7.37
CA HIS A 233 -3.72 16.32 -7.37
C HIS A 233 -3.45 15.73 -8.75
N PHE A 234 -3.04 14.46 -8.74
CA PHE A 234 -3.04 13.63 -9.93
C PHE A 234 -4.47 13.47 -10.45
N THR A 235 -4.67 13.68 -11.75
CA THR A 235 -5.97 13.50 -12.40
C THR A 235 -5.83 12.80 -13.73
N ILE A 236 -6.81 11.98 -14.12
CA ILE A 236 -6.90 11.42 -15.47
C ILE A 236 -7.68 12.42 -16.31
N GLU A 237 -7.03 12.99 -17.33
CA GLU A 237 -7.66 13.97 -18.22
C GLU A 237 -8.52 13.31 -19.28
N SER A 238 -8.01 12.22 -19.84
CA SER A 238 -8.68 11.41 -20.85
C SER A 238 -8.14 9.99 -20.85
N GLY A 239 -8.90 9.10 -21.47
CA GLY A 239 -8.46 7.75 -21.79
C GLY A 239 -8.95 7.38 -23.18
N GLN A 240 -8.16 6.60 -23.90
CA GLN A 240 -8.50 6.08 -25.22
C GLN A 240 -8.32 4.57 -25.20
N SER A 241 -9.35 3.84 -25.61
CA SER A 241 -9.26 2.40 -25.83
C SER A 241 -8.62 2.10 -27.18
N PHE A 242 -7.85 1.02 -27.24
CA PHE A 242 -7.21 0.54 -28.45
C PHE A 242 -7.63 -0.90 -28.77
N THR A 243 -7.67 -1.21 -30.05
CA THR A 243 -7.46 -2.59 -30.54
C THR A 243 -6.02 -3.03 -30.25
N GLN A 244 -5.74 -4.32 -30.39
CA GLN A 244 -4.38 -4.81 -30.18
C GLN A 244 -3.38 -4.18 -31.17
N ASP A 245 -3.73 -4.10 -32.45
CA ASP A 245 -2.87 -3.51 -33.48
C ASP A 245 -2.58 -2.03 -33.20
N GLU A 246 -3.60 -1.24 -32.83
CA GLU A 246 -3.42 0.17 -32.45
C GLU A 246 -2.51 0.33 -31.23
N PHE A 247 -2.66 -0.56 -30.25
CA PHE A 247 -1.83 -0.56 -29.04
C PHE A 247 -0.36 -0.88 -29.36
N GLU A 248 -0.10 -1.91 -30.17
CA GLU A 248 1.25 -2.27 -30.61
C GLU A 248 1.90 -1.12 -31.40
N GLN A 249 1.16 -0.51 -32.35
CA GLN A 249 1.67 0.64 -33.10
C GLN A 249 1.94 1.85 -32.21
N SER A 250 1.08 2.13 -31.24
CA SER A 250 1.30 3.24 -30.31
C SER A 250 2.56 3.03 -29.49
N LEU A 251 2.81 1.82 -28.98
CA LEU A 251 4.04 1.51 -28.24
C LEU A 251 5.30 1.62 -29.11
N ILE A 252 5.25 1.13 -30.35
CA ILE A 252 6.38 1.25 -31.29
C ILE A 252 6.70 2.72 -31.57
N ASN A 253 5.68 3.53 -31.82
CA ASN A 253 5.85 4.95 -32.14
C ASN A 253 6.38 5.73 -30.95
N ASP A 254 5.77 5.58 -29.78
CA ASP A 254 6.14 6.36 -28.59
C ASP A 254 7.49 5.91 -28.00
N SER A 255 7.90 4.66 -28.22
CA SER A 255 9.21 4.17 -27.80
C SER A 255 10.34 4.53 -28.76
N GLU A 256 10.01 4.97 -29.98
CA GLU A 256 10.96 5.11 -31.09
C GLU A 256 11.83 3.84 -31.29
N ARG A 257 11.28 2.67 -30.95
CA ARG A 257 11.99 1.38 -30.87
C ARG A 257 13.16 1.33 -29.88
N LYS A 258 13.29 2.28 -28.96
CA LYS A 258 14.36 2.32 -27.97
C LYS A 258 14.02 1.53 -26.72
N SER A 259 13.09 1.98 -25.89
CA SER A 259 12.81 1.29 -24.62
C SER A 259 11.33 1.27 -24.25
N ILE A 260 10.90 0.25 -23.51
CA ILE A 260 9.56 0.16 -22.90
C ILE A 260 9.71 -0.27 -21.45
N MET A 261 9.06 0.47 -20.54
CA MET A 261 8.95 0.06 -19.14
C MET A 261 7.60 -0.60 -18.89
N ILE A 262 7.60 -1.85 -18.43
CA ILE A 262 6.38 -2.55 -18.01
C ILE A 262 6.26 -2.50 -16.49
N PHE A 263 5.14 -2.01 -15.98
CA PHE A 263 4.82 -2.03 -14.56
C PHE A 263 3.70 -3.03 -14.24
N VAL A 264 3.95 -3.92 -13.29
CA VAL A 264 2.98 -4.89 -12.77
C VAL A 264 2.68 -4.55 -11.30
N HIS A 265 1.48 -4.02 -11.05
CA HIS A 265 1.10 -3.57 -9.72
C HIS A 265 0.87 -4.72 -8.72
N GLY A 266 0.88 -4.39 -7.43
CA GLY A 266 0.66 -5.33 -6.33
C GLY A 266 -0.79 -5.59 -5.95
N TYR A 267 -0.95 -6.19 -4.78
CA TYR A 267 -2.23 -6.49 -4.14
C TYR A 267 -2.94 -5.22 -3.61
N ASN A 268 -4.27 -5.26 -3.54
CA ASN A 268 -5.11 -4.16 -3.02
C ASN A 268 -4.94 -2.85 -3.82
N VAL A 269 -4.96 -2.95 -5.15
CA VAL A 269 -4.81 -1.79 -6.04
C VAL A 269 -5.95 -1.76 -7.06
N GLY A 270 -6.71 -0.66 -7.09
CA GLY A 270 -7.71 -0.40 -8.13
C GLY A 270 -7.08 0.08 -9.45
N PHE A 271 -7.82 0.01 -10.56
CA PHE A 271 -7.30 0.43 -11.88
C PHE A 271 -6.80 1.88 -11.90
N LYS A 272 -7.58 2.82 -11.36
CA LYS A 272 -7.21 4.25 -11.30
C LYS A 272 -5.92 4.48 -10.51
N ASP A 273 -5.75 3.77 -9.39
CA ASP A 273 -4.57 3.93 -8.53
C ASP A 273 -3.33 3.30 -9.18
N ALA A 274 -3.49 2.18 -9.91
CA ALA A 274 -2.41 1.60 -10.71
C ALA A 274 -1.95 2.52 -11.86
N ILE A 275 -2.89 3.22 -12.52
CA ILE A 275 -2.57 4.24 -13.53
C ILE A 275 -1.77 5.38 -12.92
N PHE A 276 -2.21 5.91 -11.77
CA PHE A 276 -1.46 6.98 -11.09
C PHE A 276 -0.08 6.54 -10.63
N LYS A 277 0.06 5.31 -10.12
CA LYS A 277 1.36 4.77 -9.73
C LYS A 277 2.32 4.65 -10.91
N SER A 278 1.81 4.27 -12.08
CA SER A 278 2.58 4.20 -13.32
C SER A 278 3.02 5.60 -13.77
N ALA A 279 2.10 6.58 -13.76
CA ALA A 279 2.42 7.96 -14.11
C ALA A 279 3.47 8.56 -13.16
N GLN A 280 3.32 8.32 -11.84
CA GLN A 280 4.28 8.72 -10.82
C GLN A 280 5.66 8.10 -11.09
N MET A 281 5.72 6.79 -11.32
CA MET A 281 6.98 6.10 -11.61
C MET A 281 7.69 6.65 -12.85
N LYS A 282 6.95 6.83 -13.97
CA LYS A 282 7.53 7.40 -15.20
C LYS A 282 8.06 8.81 -14.96
N TYR A 283 7.31 9.63 -14.23
CA TYR A 283 7.69 11.02 -13.93
C TYR A 283 8.90 11.10 -12.99
N ASP A 284 8.85 10.39 -11.85
CA ASP A 284 9.88 10.44 -10.82
C ASP A 284 11.22 9.85 -11.27
N LEU A 285 11.18 8.80 -12.10
CA LEU A 285 12.38 8.23 -12.69
C LEU A 285 12.86 9.02 -13.92
N SER A 286 12.19 10.14 -14.27
CA SER A 286 12.48 10.89 -15.50
C SER A 286 12.59 9.98 -16.73
N TYR A 287 11.74 8.96 -16.80
CA TYR A 287 11.83 7.94 -17.84
C TYR A 287 11.19 8.48 -19.12
N GLU A 288 11.99 8.63 -20.17
CA GLU A 288 11.58 9.30 -21.42
C GLU A 288 10.60 8.43 -22.23
N TRP A 289 10.80 7.11 -22.23
CA TRP A 289 10.07 6.16 -23.09
C TRP A 289 8.73 5.69 -22.50
N PRO A 290 7.88 4.97 -23.26
CA PRO A 290 6.56 4.55 -22.81
C PRO A 290 6.60 3.70 -21.55
N ILE A 291 5.67 4.00 -20.63
CA ILE A 291 5.33 3.10 -19.53
C ILE A 291 4.03 2.35 -19.87
N LEU A 292 4.08 1.03 -19.74
CA LEU A 292 2.99 0.10 -19.92
C LEU A 292 2.59 -0.52 -18.59
N LEU A 293 1.40 -0.19 -18.11
CA LEU A 293 0.77 -0.84 -16.97
C LEU A 293 0.12 -2.17 -17.39
N PHE A 294 0.53 -3.27 -16.78
CA PHE A 294 -0.32 -4.46 -16.71
C PHE A 294 -1.21 -4.41 -15.47
N SER A 295 -2.52 -4.22 -15.65
CA SER A 295 -3.47 -4.18 -14.54
C SER A 295 -4.29 -5.46 -14.45
N TRP A 296 -4.05 -6.23 -13.39
CA TRP A 296 -4.81 -7.44 -13.06
C TRP A 296 -5.91 -7.13 -12.02
N PRO A 297 -7.03 -7.87 -11.99
CA PRO A 297 -8.20 -7.60 -11.15
C PRO A 297 -7.97 -7.89 -9.66
N SER A 298 -7.19 -7.02 -9.01
CA SER A 298 -7.20 -6.92 -7.56
C SER A 298 -8.51 -6.28 -7.10
N LYS A 299 -9.12 -6.86 -6.05
CA LYS A 299 -10.40 -6.44 -5.49
C LYS A 299 -10.32 -5.17 -4.64
N ASN A 300 -9.13 -4.58 -4.47
CA ASN A 300 -8.93 -3.34 -3.72
C ASN A 300 -9.47 -3.41 -2.27
N LYS A 301 -9.42 -4.60 -1.65
CA LYS A 301 -9.68 -4.79 -0.21
C LYS A 301 -8.73 -5.82 0.42
N LYS A 302 -8.25 -5.52 1.63
CA LYS A 302 -7.29 -6.32 2.43
C LYS A 302 -7.79 -7.71 2.83
N ARG A 303 -9.10 -7.91 2.94
CA ARG A 303 -9.69 -9.23 3.24
C ARG A 303 -9.66 -10.24 2.08
N TYR A 304 -9.49 -9.78 0.83
CA TYR A 304 -9.59 -10.66 -0.34
C TYR A 304 -8.25 -11.23 -0.83
N TYR A 305 -7.23 -11.29 0.03
CA TYR A 305 -5.90 -11.76 -0.33
C TYR A 305 -5.88 -13.09 -1.11
N SER A 306 -6.56 -14.15 -0.64
CA SER A 306 -6.60 -15.44 -1.35
C SER A 306 -7.28 -15.34 -2.72
N SER A 307 -8.37 -14.58 -2.80
CA SER A 307 -9.07 -14.37 -4.07
C SER A 307 -8.24 -13.55 -5.04
N ASP A 308 -7.46 -12.58 -4.55
CA ASP A 308 -6.56 -11.78 -5.37
C ASP A 308 -5.37 -12.61 -5.85
N LYS A 309 -4.86 -13.55 -5.03
CA LYS A 309 -3.84 -14.51 -5.47
C LYS A 309 -4.34 -15.43 -6.58
N GLU A 310 -5.57 -15.91 -6.50
CA GLU A 310 -6.21 -16.65 -7.60
C GLU A 310 -6.39 -15.77 -8.85
N ASN A 311 -6.76 -14.50 -8.68
CA ASN A 311 -6.87 -13.57 -9.78
C ASN A 311 -5.51 -13.24 -10.43
N ALA A 312 -4.45 -13.10 -9.63
CA ALA A 312 -3.09 -12.93 -10.11
C ALA A 312 -2.65 -14.16 -10.91
N LEU A 313 -2.85 -15.36 -10.37
CA LEU A 313 -2.56 -16.61 -11.09
C LEU A 313 -3.37 -16.73 -12.39
N TYR A 314 -4.66 -16.39 -12.38
CA TYR A 314 -5.48 -16.36 -13.59
C TYR A 314 -4.93 -15.37 -14.63
N SER A 315 -4.50 -14.19 -14.16
CA SER A 315 -4.03 -13.11 -15.01
C SER A 315 -2.63 -13.34 -15.56
N SER A 316 -1.83 -14.23 -14.95
CA SER A 316 -0.52 -14.64 -15.45
C SER A 316 -0.56 -15.08 -16.92
N LYS A 317 -1.64 -15.76 -17.35
CA LYS A 317 -1.85 -16.18 -18.75
C LYS A 317 -1.97 -14.99 -19.70
N ASN A 318 -2.64 -13.93 -19.26
CA ASN A 318 -2.79 -12.71 -20.04
C ASN A 318 -1.50 -11.88 -20.02
N LEU A 319 -0.79 -11.85 -18.90
CA LEU A 319 0.53 -11.24 -18.83
C LEU A 319 1.53 -11.96 -19.74
N ALA A 320 1.52 -13.30 -19.78
CA ALA A 320 2.40 -14.07 -20.66
C ALA A 320 2.18 -13.71 -22.14
N LYS A 321 0.91 -13.68 -22.59
CA LYS A 321 0.56 -13.22 -23.94
C LYS A 321 1.02 -11.80 -24.22
N LEU A 322 0.86 -10.89 -23.25
CA LEU A 322 1.33 -9.52 -23.40
C LEU A 322 2.85 -9.46 -23.56
N LEU A 323 3.60 -10.18 -22.73
CA LEU A 323 5.06 -10.25 -22.82
C LEU A 323 5.50 -10.85 -24.16
N ASP A 324 4.81 -11.88 -24.65
CA ASP A 324 5.05 -12.41 -26.00
C ASP A 324 4.81 -11.36 -27.07
N ILE A 325 3.73 -10.57 -27.00
CA ILE A 325 3.47 -9.45 -27.92
C ILE A 325 4.62 -8.45 -27.87
N ILE A 326 4.99 -7.96 -26.66
CA ILE A 326 6.06 -6.97 -26.49
C ILE A 326 7.40 -7.49 -27.04
N SER A 327 7.71 -8.76 -26.85
CA SER A 327 8.95 -9.36 -27.39
C SER A 327 9.03 -9.34 -28.91
N THR A 328 7.91 -9.21 -29.63
CA THR A 328 7.88 -9.12 -31.10
C THR A 328 7.96 -7.68 -31.63
N LEU A 329 7.85 -6.67 -30.77
CA LEU A 329 7.84 -5.27 -31.20
C LEU A 329 9.22 -4.78 -31.67
N ASN A 330 10.30 -5.55 -31.46
CA ASN A 330 11.68 -5.19 -31.80
C ASN A 330 12.08 -3.81 -31.25
N VAL A 331 11.86 -3.62 -29.94
CA VAL A 331 12.43 -2.50 -29.19
C VAL A 331 13.83 -2.91 -28.67
N GLU A 332 14.77 -1.98 -28.60
CA GLU A 332 16.13 -2.26 -28.12
C GLU A 332 16.14 -2.74 -26.67
N GLU A 333 15.22 -2.23 -25.86
CA GLU A 333 15.16 -2.50 -24.44
C GLU A 333 13.73 -2.67 -23.90
N VAL A 334 13.56 -3.70 -23.07
CA VAL A 334 12.37 -3.90 -22.24
C VAL A 334 12.83 -4.03 -20.80
N ILE A 335 12.32 -3.14 -19.96
CA ILE A 335 12.53 -3.16 -18.51
C ILE A 335 11.21 -3.44 -17.80
N VAL A 336 11.24 -4.25 -16.76
CA VAL A 336 10.05 -4.68 -16.04
C VAL A 336 10.19 -4.37 -14.56
N VAL A 337 9.16 -3.76 -13.98
CA VAL A 337 9.03 -3.51 -12.55
C VAL A 337 7.79 -4.23 -12.06
N ALA A 338 7.95 -5.19 -11.16
CA ALA A 338 6.83 -5.88 -10.53
C ALA A 338 6.88 -5.65 -9.02
N HIS A 339 5.71 -5.39 -8.44
CA HIS A 339 5.58 -5.07 -7.02
C HIS A 339 4.70 -6.06 -6.28
N SER A 340 5.11 -6.49 -5.09
CA SER A 340 4.28 -7.31 -4.19
C SER A 340 3.72 -8.57 -4.88
N MET A 341 2.42 -8.83 -4.78
CA MET A 341 1.74 -9.94 -5.46
C MET A 341 1.84 -9.88 -6.99
N GLY A 342 2.14 -8.71 -7.56
CA GLY A 342 2.47 -8.56 -8.98
C GLY A 342 3.73 -9.34 -9.38
N THR A 343 4.69 -9.54 -8.46
CA THR A 343 5.87 -10.38 -8.73
C THR A 343 5.48 -11.84 -8.90
N PHE A 344 4.52 -12.34 -8.11
CA PHE A 344 3.99 -13.70 -8.26
C PHE A 344 3.27 -13.85 -9.60
N CYS A 345 2.42 -12.88 -9.96
CA CYS A 345 1.76 -12.85 -11.27
C CYS A 345 2.76 -12.91 -12.43
N LEU A 346 3.84 -12.12 -12.34
CA LEU A 346 4.92 -12.10 -13.34
C LEU A 346 5.68 -13.43 -13.37
N ALA A 347 6.08 -13.98 -12.23
CA ALA A 347 6.81 -15.25 -12.18
C ALA A 347 6.01 -16.41 -12.82
N GLU A 348 4.70 -16.46 -12.55
CA GLU A 348 3.77 -17.40 -13.21
C GLU A 348 3.60 -17.12 -14.71
N ALA A 349 3.68 -15.86 -15.15
CA ALA A 349 3.61 -15.53 -16.56
C ALA A 349 4.88 -15.97 -17.31
N LEU A 350 6.05 -15.78 -16.71
CA LEU A 350 7.35 -16.12 -17.30
C LEU A 350 7.53 -17.63 -17.51
N SER A 351 6.86 -18.47 -16.73
CA SER A 351 6.84 -19.93 -16.98
C SER A 351 6.08 -20.31 -18.26
N GLN A 352 5.33 -19.37 -18.85
CA GLN A 352 4.47 -19.59 -20.01
C GLN A 352 4.89 -18.79 -21.26
N VAL A 353 5.77 -17.78 -21.13
CA VAL A 353 6.29 -17.02 -22.30
C VAL A 353 7.22 -17.88 -23.13
N ARG A 354 7.37 -17.56 -24.41
CA ARG A 354 8.21 -18.32 -25.34
C ARG A 354 9.67 -18.37 -24.90
N GLU A 355 10.37 -19.46 -25.21
CA GLU A 355 11.74 -19.70 -24.75
C GLU A 355 12.72 -18.61 -25.22
N GLU A 356 12.52 -18.09 -26.43
CA GLU A 356 13.33 -17.02 -27.03
C GLU A 356 13.09 -15.62 -26.46
N THR A 357 12.12 -15.46 -25.56
CA THR A 357 11.80 -14.16 -24.96
C THR A 357 13.00 -13.67 -24.13
N ALA A 358 13.54 -12.51 -24.50
CA ALA A 358 14.67 -11.90 -23.83
C ALA A 358 14.39 -10.41 -23.55
N PHE A 359 14.59 -10.01 -22.31
CA PHE A 359 14.42 -8.65 -21.78
C PHE A 359 15.65 -8.23 -20.97
N GLN A 360 15.80 -6.93 -20.75
CA GLN A 360 17.06 -6.38 -20.25
C GLN A 360 17.08 -6.39 -18.72
N ARG A 361 16.11 -5.73 -18.07
CA ARG A 361 16.17 -5.52 -16.63
C ARG A 361 14.85 -5.83 -15.94
N LEU A 362 14.94 -6.54 -14.81
CA LEU A 362 13.83 -6.79 -13.91
C LEU A 362 14.11 -6.20 -12.53
N ALA A 363 13.17 -5.42 -12.00
CA ALA A 363 13.11 -5.03 -10.60
C ALA A 363 11.93 -5.76 -9.92
N LEU A 364 12.23 -6.63 -8.96
CA LEU A 364 11.24 -7.28 -8.11
C LEU A 364 11.19 -6.55 -6.77
N ALA A 365 10.16 -5.73 -6.60
CA ALA A 365 9.96 -4.90 -5.43
C ALA A 365 9.05 -5.58 -4.40
N ALA A 366 9.55 -5.79 -3.18
CA ALA A 366 8.77 -6.40 -2.10
C ALA A 366 8.10 -7.71 -2.52
N ALA A 367 8.84 -8.61 -3.19
CA ALA A 367 8.27 -9.77 -3.87
C ALA A 367 7.45 -10.69 -2.94
N ASP A 368 6.16 -10.86 -3.25
CA ASP A 368 5.24 -11.73 -2.51
C ASP A 368 5.22 -13.15 -3.11
N ILE A 369 6.39 -13.80 -3.10
CA ILE A 369 6.59 -15.19 -3.56
C ILE A 369 7.20 -15.98 -2.41
N ASP A 370 6.83 -17.25 -2.29
CA ASP A 370 7.48 -18.16 -1.36
C ASP A 370 8.98 -18.31 -1.68
N LYS A 371 9.86 -18.20 -0.68
CA LYS A 371 11.32 -18.28 -0.91
C LYS A 371 11.74 -19.59 -1.58
N GLN A 372 11.18 -20.72 -1.16
CA GLN A 372 11.52 -22.03 -1.74
C GLN A 372 10.94 -22.20 -3.13
N ALA A 373 9.71 -21.76 -3.38
CA ALA A 373 9.16 -21.75 -4.73
C ALA A 373 9.98 -20.85 -5.66
N PHE A 374 10.40 -19.66 -5.19
CA PHE A 374 11.27 -18.77 -5.96
C PHE A 374 12.58 -19.45 -6.34
N ILE A 375 13.30 -20.01 -5.37
CA ILE A 375 14.57 -20.71 -5.61
C ILE A 375 14.38 -21.88 -6.58
N ASN A 376 13.37 -22.72 -6.34
CA ASN A 376 13.27 -24.03 -7.00
C ASN A 376 12.45 -24.03 -8.30
N GLN A 377 11.64 -22.98 -8.56
CA GLN A 377 10.69 -22.98 -9.68
C GLN A 377 10.83 -21.75 -10.58
N TYR A 378 11.13 -20.57 -10.03
CA TYR A 378 11.04 -19.32 -10.82
C TYR A 378 12.40 -18.70 -11.14
N ALA A 379 13.39 -18.83 -10.26
CA ALA A 379 14.67 -18.11 -10.39
C ALA A 379 15.40 -18.43 -11.71
N ASP A 380 15.43 -19.71 -12.12
CA ASP A 380 16.09 -20.12 -13.37
C ASP A 380 15.41 -19.51 -14.59
N ARG A 381 14.08 -19.62 -14.68
CA ARG A 381 13.33 -19.03 -15.79
C ARG A 381 13.45 -17.51 -15.83
N ILE A 382 13.50 -16.84 -14.68
CA ILE A 382 13.74 -15.38 -14.61
C ILE A 382 15.11 -15.04 -15.19
N LYS A 383 16.16 -15.81 -14.87
CA LYS A 383 17.52 -15.60 -15.41
C LYS A 383 17.58 -15.85 -16.93
N ASP A 384 16.78 -16.78 -17.44
CA ASP A 384 16.72 -17.05 -18.89
C ASP A 384 16.08 -15.89 -19.65
N VAL A 385 15.05 -15.25 -19.07
CA VAL A 385 14.33 -14.15 -19.72
C VAL A 385 15.01 -12.81 -19.51
N PHE A 386 15.59 -12.55 -18.34
CA PHE A 386 16.16 -11.23 -18.00
C PHE A 386 17.68 -11.29 -17.85
N SER A 387 18.38 -10.45 -18.61
CA SER A 387 19.85 -10.36 -18.51
C SER A 387 20.34 -9.75 -17.18
N SER A 388 19.48 -9.00 -16.48
CA SER A 388 19.76 -8.47 -15.15
C SER A 388 18.48 -8.44 -14.29
N THR A 389 18.59 -8.91 -13.04
CA THR A 389 17.49 -8.89 -12.06
C THR A 389 17.97 -8.33 -10.73
N THR A 390 17.22 -7.38 -10.16
CA THR A 390 17.42 -6.86 -8.80
C THR A 390 16.18 -7.15 -7.93
N LEU A 391 16.41 -7.74 -6.75
CA LEU A 391 15.44 -8.00 -5.70
C LEU A 391 15.53 -6.89 -4.65
N TYR A 392 14.42 -6.19 -4.40
CA TYR A 392 14.31 -5.18 -3.34
C TYR A 392 13.48 -5.74 -2.18
N MET A 393 14.06 -5.71 -0.98
CA MET A 393 13.55 -6.40 0.20
C MET A 393 13.57 -5.46 1.41
N SER A 394 12.65 -5.64 2.37
CA SER A 394 12.66 -4.90 3.65
C SER A 394 12.16 -5.81 4.79
N ASP A 395 12.70 -5.64 6.00
CA ASP A 395 12.20 -6.26 7.23
C ASP A 395 10.95 -5.54 7.77
N SER A 396 10.71 -4.29 7.40
CA SER A 396 9.55 -3.53 7.90
C SER A 396 8.30 -3.66 7.03
N ASP A 397 8.29 -4.59 6.06
CA ASP A 397 7.15 -4.76 5.16
C ASP A 397 5.97 -5.45 5.84
N VAL A 398 5.11 -4.61 6.42
CA VAL A 398 3.86 -4.93 7.10
C VAL A 398 2.98 -5.84 6.22
N ALA A 399 2.87 -5.59 4.91
CA ALA A 399 1.99 -6.38 4.04
C ALA A 399 2.58 -7.75 3.70
N LEU A 400 3.91 -7.86 3.54
CA LEU A 400 4.56 -9.16 3.40
C LEU A 400 4.52 -9.98 4.68
N LEU A 401 4.54 -9.34 5.85
CA LEU A 401 4.29 -10.02 7.12
C LEU A 401 2.86 -10.58 7.18
N ALA A 402 1.85 -9.82 6.71
CA ALA A 402 0.48 -10.32 6.58
C ALA A 402 0.40 -11.52 5.62
N SER A 403 1.08 -11.44 4.47
CA SER A 403 1.16 -12.54 3.51
C SER A 403 1.86 -13.78 4.12
N SER A 404 2.99 -13.59 4.79
CA SER A 404 3.74 -14.67 5.42
C SER A 404 2.89 -15.38 6.47
N LEU A 405 2.15 -14.64 7.31
CA LEU A 405 1.23 -15.21 8.30
C LEU A 405 0.01 -15.91 7.69
N ALA A 406 -0.52 -15.37 6.58
CA ALA A 406 -1.66 -15.94 5.88
C ALA A 406 -1.33 -17.26 5.19
N ASN A 407 -0.08 -17.44 4.77
CA ASN A 407 0.36 -18.61 3.99
C ASN A 407 1.36 -19.52 4.73
N ASP A 408 1.81 -19.16 5.93
CA ASP A 408 2.78 -19.90 6.75
C ASP A 408 4.11 -20.16 6.03
N SER A 409 4.65 -19.16 5.34
CA SER A 409 5.88 -19.30 4.57
C SER A 409 6.71 -18.02 4.46
N ASP A 410 8.03 -18.15 4.33
CA ASP A 410 8.95 -17.03 4.18
C ASP A 410 8.80 -16.40 2.79
N ARG A 411 8.68 -15.07 2.73
CA ARG A 411 8.54 -14.31 1.48
C ARG A 411 9.85 -13.77 0.96
N VAL A 412 10.04 -13.81 -0.36
CA VAL A 412 11.25 -13.28 -1.03
C VAL A 412 11.53 -11.84 -0.62
N GLY A 413 10.50 -10.98 -0.60
CA GLY A 413 10.65 -9.57 -0.23
C GLY A 413 10.89 -9.30 1.27
N PHE A 414 10.85 -10.33 2.13
CA PHE A 414 10.92 -10.16 3.59
C PHE A 414 12.30 -10.55 4.14
N ALA A 415 13.02 -9.54 4.66
CA ALA A 415 14.42 -9.67 5.08
C ALA A 415 14.63 -10.18 6.53
N LYS A 416 13.57 -10.29 7.34
CA LYS A 416 13.60 -10.56 8.80
C LYS A 416 14.57 -11.61 9.31
N ASN A 417 14.61 -12.77 8.66
CA ASN A 417 15.44 -13.89 9.13
C ASN A 417 16.82 -13.90 8.47
N ASP A 418 16.86 -13.58 7.18
CA ASP A 418 18.07 -13.50 6.36
C ASP A 418 17.70 -12.89 4.99
N VAL A 419 18.65 -12.20 4.38
CA VAL A 419 18.52 -11.71 3.01
C VAL A 419 18.77 -12.87 2.04
N LEU A 420 17.75 -13.20 1.25
CA LEU A 420 17.86 -14.15 0.15
C LEU A 420 18.85 -13.64 -0.89
N VAL A 421 19.84 -14.46 -1.24
CA VAL A 421 20.80 -14.19 -2.31
C VAL A 421 20.75 -15.33 -3.32
N ILE A 422 20.41 -15.00 -4.56
CA ILE A 422 20.40 -15.90 -5.71
C ILE A 422 21.57 -15.53 -6.61
N ASP A 423 22.32 -16.52 -7.08
CA ASP A 423 23.45 -16.28 -7.96
C ASP A 423 22.95 -15.66 -9.28
N ASN A 424 23.66 -14.64 -9.77
CA ASN A 424 23.28 -13.80 -10.93
C ASN A 424 22.01 -12.94 -10.74
N MET A 425 21.62 -12.68 -9.49
CA MET A 425 20.65 -11.63 -9.15
C MET A 425 21.24 -10.72 -8.08
N ASP A 426 20.90 -9.43 -8.13
CA ASP A 426 21.28 -8.48 -7.10
C ASP A 426 20.23 -8.49 -5.98
N SER A 427 20.65 -8.68 -4.72
CA SER A 427 19.77 -8.57 -3.56
C SER A 427 20.04 -7.29 -2.79
N ILE A 428 19.03 -6.43 -2.67
CA ILE A 428 19.11 -5.13 -2.00
C ILE A 428 18.16 -5.08 -0.81
N ASP A 429 18.75 -4.90 0.37
CA ASP A 429 18.08 -4.70 1.64
C ASP A 429 17.81 -3.21 1.89
N MET A 430 16.53 -2.87 1.93
CA MET A 430 15.98 -1.53 2.13
C MET A 430 15.49 -1.30 3.56
N THR A 431 15.75 -2.21 4.50
CA THR A 431 15.28 -2.11 5.89
C THR A 431 15.67 -0.79 6.55
N ASN A 432 16.86 -0.26 6.25
CA ASN A 432 17.37 1.00 6.81
C ASN A 432 16.63 2.26 6.30
N LEU A 433 15.69 2.13 5.37
CA LEU A 433 14.87 3.25 4.89
C LEU A 433 13.62 3.53 5.73
N ASP A 434 13.26 2.62 6.66
CA ASP A 434 12.01 2.66 7.40
C ASP A 434 12.10 3.34 8.78
N GLU A 435 13.17 4.09 9.08
CA GLU A 435 13.27 4.87 10.34
C GLU A 435 12.40 6.16 10.35
N GLY A 436 11.61 6.40 9.30
CA GLY A 436 10.72 7.56 9.16
C GLY A 436 9.26 7.26 9.51
N PHE A 437 8.67 8.07 10.41
CA PHE A 437 7.30 8.03 10.93
C PHE A 437 6.12 8.03 9.90
N PHE A 438 6.36 7.96 8.57
CA PHE A 438 5.35 8.24 7.53
C PHE A 438 5.24 7.24 6.36
N THR A 439 6.12 6.25 6.22
CA THR A 439 6.04 5.29 5.11
C THR A 439 5.28 4.03 5.53
N LEU A 440 4.12 3.78 4.93
CA LEU A 440 3.53 2.44 4.94
C LEU A 440 4.55 1.52 4.25
N GLY A 441 5.25 0.69 5.04
CA GLY A 441 6.43 -0.11 4.67
C GLY A 441 6.27 -1.14 3.53
N HIS A 442 5.25 -1.01 2.70
CA HIS A 442 5.05 -1.83 1.50
C HIS A 442 5.33 -1.08 0.18
N SER A 443 5.32 0.26 0.19
CA SER A 443 5.55 1.07 -1.00
C SER A 443 6.94 1.73 -1.05
N TYR A 444 7.80 1.44 -0.07
CA TYR A 444 9.11 2.08 0.16
C TYR A 444 9.98 2.18 -1.09
N VAL A 445 9.95 1.17 -1.96
CA VAL A 445 10.72 1.12 -3.21
C VAL A 445 10.39 2.30 -4.14
N SER A 446 9.18 2.84 -4.05
CA SER A 446 8.65 3.87 -4.94
C SER A 446 8.23 5.16 -4.23
N GLU A 447 8.37 5.22 -2.91
CA GLU A 447 7.95 6.37 -2.07
C GLU A 447 9.14 6.98 -1.29
N ASN A 448 10.30 6.33 -1.32
CA ASN A 448 11.54 6.85 -0.73
C ASN A 448 12.49 7.35 -1.82
N ASN A 449 12.93 8.61 -1.73
CA ASN A 449 13.84 9.22 -2.70
C ASN A 449 15.14 8.43 -2.91
N ARG A 450 15.66 7.75 -1.88
CA ARG A 450 16.87 6.93 -2.01
C ARG A 450 16.60 5.63 -2.78
N ALA A 451 15.42 5.04 -2.60
CA ALA A 451 15.02 3.88 -3.39
C ALA A 451 14.73 4.27 -4.84
N LEU A 452 14.10 5.42 -5.07
CA LEU A 452 13.90 5.99 -6.42
C LEU A 452 15.22 6.31 -7.11
N ASP A 453 16.22 6.85 -6.40
CA ASP A 453 17.58 7.10 -6.92
C ASP A 453 18.26 5.79 -7.37
N ASP A 454 18.17 4.73 -6.56
CA ASP A 454 18.72 3.42 -6.94
C ASP A 454 17.96 2.78 -8.12
N LEU A 455 16.63 2.88 -8.12
CA LEU A 455 15.80 2.46 -9.26
C LEU A 455 16.15 3.23 -10.53
N PHE A 456 16.37 4.54 -10.45
CA PHE A 456 16.79 5.36 -11.58
C PHE A 456 18.11 4.85 -12.16
N HIS A 457 19.12 4.68 -11.31
CA HIS A 457 20.42 4.18 -11.76
C HIS A 457 20.34 2.77 -12.33
N TYR A 458 19.52 1.90 -11.74
CA TYR A 458 19.35 0.53 -12.22
C TYR A 458 18.54 0.49 -13.53
N LEU A 459 17.32 1.00 -13.52
CA LEU A 459 16.35 0.86 -14.59
C LEU A 459 16.62 1.81 -15.76
N VAL A 460 17.01 3.05 -15.49
CA VAL A 460 17.17 4.09 -16.52
C VAL A 460 18.62 4.19 -17.00
N CYS A 461 19.59 4.22 -16.08
CA CYS A 461 21.00 4.31 -16.48
C CYS A 461 21.63 2.95 -16.83
N GLY A 462 20.99 1.83 -16.47
CA GLY A 462 21.54 0.49 -16.69
C GLY A 462 22.80 0.19 -15.87
N HIS A 463 23.01 0.91 -14.76
CA HIS A 463 24.18 0.73 -13.90
C HIS A 463 24.14 -0.63 -13.20
N LYS A 464 25.29 -1.30 -13.19
CA LYS A 464 25.48 -2.53 -12.40
C LYS A 464 25.48 -2.20 -10.92
N VAL A 465 25.21 -3.19 -10.06
CA VAL A 465 25.16 -3.00 -8.61
C VAL A 465 26.39 -2.33 -7.98
N GLY A 466 27.58 -2.56 -8.53
CA GLY A 466 28.82 -1.92 -8.04
C GLY A 466 29.00 -0.45 -8.46
N GLU A 467 28.21 0.04 -9.40
CA GLU A 467 28.21 1.42 -9.90
C GLU A 467 27.13 2.28 -9.23
N ARG A 468 26.25 1.64 -8.44
CA ARG A 468 25.16 2.28 -7.70
C ARG A 468 25.63 2.69 -6.29
N ARG A 469 24.90 3.61 -5.65
CA ARG A 469 25.20 4.10 -4.28
C ARG A 469 24.78 3.07 -3.22
N LEU A 470 25.43 1.91 -3.25
CA LEU A 470 25.12 0.76 -2.41
C LEU A 470 26.32 0.30 -1.60
N LYS A 471 26.07 -0.08 -0.34
CA LYS A 471 27.04 -0.69 0.55
C LYS A 471 26.86 -2.20 0.54
N SER A 472 27.94 -2.95 0.35
CA SER A 472 27.88 -4.41 0.42
C SER A 472 27.94 -4.95 1.84
N LEU A 473 27.14 -5.98 2.11
CA LEU A 473 27.08 -6.76 3.34
C LEU A 473 27.09 -8.26 3.01
N THR A 474 27.12 -9.12 4.03
CA THR A 474 27.08 -10.58 3.87
C THR A 474 25.99 -11.21 4.72
N ASN A 475 25.21 -12.11 4.13
CA ASN A 475 24.13 -12.82 4.81
C ASN A 475 24.68 -13.96 5.70
N LYS A 476 23.81 -14.73 6.37
CA LYS A 476 24.24 -15.83 7.27
C LYS A 476 25.04 -16.93 6.56
N LEU A 477 24.88 -17.07 5.24
CA LEU A 477 25.60 -18.01 4.39
C LEU A 477 26.87 -17.41 3.76
N LEU A 478 27.32 -16.25 4.24
CA LEU A 478 28.47 -15.50 3.70
C LEU A 478 28.32 -15.07 2.23
N LYS A 479 27.08 -15.06 1.71
CA LYS A 479 26.80 -14.53 0.37
C LYS A 479 26.67 -13.01 0.43
N LYS A 480 27.25 -12.34 -0.56
CA LYS A 480 27.24 -10.88 -0.69
C LYS A 480 25.84 -10.39 -1.07
N TYR A 481 25.34 -9.38 -0.35
CA TYR A 481 24.15 -8.61 -0.72
C TYR A 481 24.44 -7.11 -0.52
N TRP A 482 23.48 -6.25 -0.81
CA TRP A 482 23.65 -4.80 -0.80
C TRP A 482 22.60 -4.11 0.06
N THR A 483 22.91 -2.92 0.56
CA THR A 483 21.97 -2.03 1.22
C THR A 483 22.25 -0.60 0.80
N LEU A 484 21.27 0.30 0.91
CA LEU A 484 21.51 1.72 0.64
C LEU A 484 22.50 2.32 1.63
N HIS A 485 23.30 3.28 1.17
CA HIS A 485 24.12 4.08 2.06
C HIS A 485 23.23 4.87 3.03
N ALA A 486 23.51 4.74 4.34
CA ALA A 486 22.84 5.48 5.41
C ALA A 486 23.09 6.99 5.30
#